data_AF-A0A7W6D9Z2-F1
#
_entry.id   AF-A0A7W6D9Z2-F1
#
_cell.length_a   1.000
_cell.length_b   1.000
_cell.length_c   1.000
_cell.angle_alpha   90.00
_cell.angle_beta   90.00
_cell.angle_gamma   90.00
#
_symmetry.space_group_name_H-M   'P 1'
#
loop_
_entity.id
_entity.type
_entity.pdbx_description
1 polymer ?
#
loop_
_entity_poly.entity_id
_entity_poly.type
_entity_poly.pdbx_seq_one_letter_code
_entity_poly.pdbx_strand_id
1 'polypeptide(L)'
;MGLLNANWIKVALLADKYQQVVLNGGEGVTDSTGKDSDSIVFAAFTKALTIDLNGQHAVKTGSGDFHIRNFENAMGGSGKDTIIASGDVNVLSGDEGADTFVFETRTAANGDRILDFSQTEKDRIDLSAIDANTKAGGGQAFAFIGKAAFHDKAGELRYEVKSGDTRIQGDINGDGAADFTITIDASLTLKSGDFLL
;
A
#
# COMPACT_ATOMS: atom_id res chain seq x y z
N MET A 1 12.20 -25.66 -9.15
CA MET A 1 13.31 -26.15 -8.31
C MET A 1 13.66 -25.01 -7.36
N GLY A 2 13.39 -25.17 -6.06
CA GLY A 2 13.71 -24.20 -4.99
C GLY A 2 12.51 -23.42 -4.45
N LEU A 3 11.94 -23.91 -3.34
CA LEU A 3 11.03 -23.19 -2.43
C LEU A 3 11.83 -22.23 -1.53
N LEU A 4 11.11 -21.30 -0.87
CA LEU A 4 11.53 -20.38 0.22
C LEU A 4 12.26 -19.13 -0.33
N ASN A 5 11.80 -17.90 -0.10
CA ASN A 5 11.98 -17.15 1.14
C ASN A 5 10.90 -16.06 1.30
N ALA A 6 9.67 -16.41 1.67
CA ALA A 6 8.78 -15.43 2.28
C ALA A 6 8.76 -15.76 3.78
N ASN A 7 9.55 -15.02 4.56
CA ASN A 7 9.52 -15.16 6.01
C ASN A 7 8.34 -14.34 6.51
N TRP A 8 7.36 -15.00 7.12
CA TRP A 8 6.22 -14.32 7.70
C TRP A 8 6.36 -14.26 9.21
N ILE A 9 6.24 -13.05 9.76
CA ILE A 9 6.08 -12.84 11.20
C ILE A 9 4.60 -12.59 11.46
N LYS A 10 3.96 -13.55 12.14
CA LYS A 10 2.62 -13.37 12.70
C LYS A 10 2.73 -12.76 14.08
N VAL A 11 2.06 -11.62 14.26
CA VAL A 11 2.08 -10.87 15.50
C VAL A 11 0.91 -11.31 16.37
N ALA A 12 1.18 -11.58 17.65
CA ALA A 12 0.16 -11.90 18.65
C ALA A 12 -0.13 -10.68 19.55
N LEU A 13 -1.30 -10.66 20.16
CA LEU A 13 -1.66 -9.66 21.17
C LEU A 13 -0.67 -9.71 22.35
N LEU A 14 -0.16 -8.55 22.78
CA LEU A 14 0.67 -8.49 23.98
C LEU A 14 -0.23 -8.43 25.22
N ALA A 15 0.17 -9.16 26.26
CA ALA A 15 -0.55 -9.19 27.53
C ALA A 15 -0.44 -7.84 28.29
N ASP A 16 0.64 -7.09 28.05
CA ASP A 16 0.86 -5.77 28.61
C ASP A 16 0.70 -4.70 27.52
N LYS A 17 -0.27 -3.80 27.73
CA LYS A 17 -0.60 -2.71 26.81
C LYS A 17 0.49 -1.64 26.69
N TYR A 18 1.51 -1.65 27.55
CA TYR A 18 2.65 -0.74 27.48
C TYR A 18 3.91 -1.40 26.92
N GLN A 19 3.85 -2.70 26.61
CA GLN A 19 4.98 -3.41 26.08
C GLN A 19 5.36 -2.88 24.70
N GLN A 20 6.67 -2.68 24.51
CA GLN A 20 7.27 -2.25 23.25
C GLN A 20 8.02 -3.45 22.68
N VAL A 21 7.73 -3.82 21.43
CA VAL A 21 8.39 -4.91 20.73
C VAL A 21 9.01 -4.36 19.45
N VAL A 22 10.27 -4.72 19.18
CA VAL A 22 10.90 -4.41 17.91
C VAL A 22 10.86 -5.68 17.05
N LEU A 23 10.27 -5.57 15.87
CA LEU A 23 10.26 -6.63 14.86
C LEU A 23 11.10 -6.16 13.67
N ASN A 24 11.96 -7.04 13.18
CA ASN A 24 12.82 -6.79 12.04
C ASN A 24 12.61 -7.93 11.04
N GLY A 25 12.25 -7.62 9.79
CA GLY A 25 12.12 -8.65 8.76
C GLY A 25 13.46 -9.30 8.44
N GLY A 26 14.52 -8.51 8.30
CA GLY A 26 15.82 -9.06 7.95
C GLY A 26 16.84 -8.02 7.52
N GLU A 27 17.91 -8.48 6.87
CA GLU A 27 18.76 -7.61 6.08
C GLU A 27 18.10 -7.47 4.70
N GLY A 28 17.87 -6.25 4.22
CA GLY A 28 17.39 -6.02 2.86
C GLY A 28 18.47 -6.42 1.84
N VAL A 29 18.64 -7.73 1.60
CA VAL A 29 19.72 -8.26 0.76
C VAL A 29 19.45 -7.91 -0.69
N THR A 30 20.09 -6.84 -1.14
CA THR A 30 20.16 -6.38 -2.53
C THR A 30 21.22 -7.14 -3.33
N ASP A 31 21.27 -8.47 -3.26
CA ASP A 31 22.08 -9.27 -4.19
C ASP A 31 21.25 -9.80 -5.36
N SER A 32 21.92 -10.15 -6.45
CA SER A 32 21.30 -10.54 -7.72
C SER A 32 20.48 -11.85 -7.67
N THR A 33 20.35 -12.48 -6.50
CA THR A 33 19.45 -13.62 -6.29
C THR A 33 18.09 -13.21 -5.69
N GLY A 34 18.01 -12.00 -5.15
CA GLY A 34 16.81 -11.15 -5.12
C GLY A 34 15.52 -11.75 -4.57
N LYS A 35 15.58 -12.45 -3.43
CA LYS A 35 14.39 -12.93 -2.72
C LYS A 35 14.64 -12.97 -1.22
N ASP A 36 14.80 -11.82 -0.59
CA ASP A 36 14.26 -11.68 0.76
C ASP A 36 12.96 -10.89 0.62
N SER A 37 11.88 -11.43 1.16
CA SER A 37 10.57 -10.78 1.14
C SER A 37 9.93 -11.07 2.47
N ASP A 38 9.97 -10.07 3.33
CA ASP A 38 9.51 -10.15 4.69
C ASP A 38 8.09 -9.64 4.80
N SER A 39 7.24 -10.47 5.39
CA SER A 39 5.82 -10.16 5.56
C SER A 39 5.47 -10.07 7.03
N ILE A 40 4.86 -8.96 7.44
CA ILE A 40 4.30 -8.81 8.77
C ILE A 40 2.78 -8.97 8.73
N VAL A 41 2.24 -9.74 9.68
CA VAL A 41 0.84 -10.15 9.69
C VAL A 41 0.20 -9.86 11.05
N PHE A 42 -0.83 -9.03 11.05
CA PHE A 42 -1.59 -8.62 12.23
C PHE A 42 -3.01 -9.24 12.30
N ALA A 43 -3.21 -10.41 11.69
CA ALA A 43 -4.52 -11.08 11.62
C ALA A 43 -5.19 -11.38 12.99
N ALA A 44 -4.47 -11.33 14.11
CA ALA A 44 -5.02 -11.51 15.45
C ALA A 44 -5.64 -10.22 16.04
N PHE A 45 -5.48 -9.08 15.38
CA PHE A 45 -5.89 -7.77 15.87
C PHE A 45 -7.26 -7.38 15.28
N THR A 46 -8.08 -6.74 16.11
CA THR A 46 -9.48 -6.37 15.80
C THR A 46 -9.74 -4.87 15.92
N LYS A 47 -8.72 -4.11 16.31
CA LYS A 47 -8.75 -2.64 16.38
C LYS A 47 -8.01 -2.10 15.19
N ALA A 48 -8.40 -0.90 14.75
CA ALA A 48 -7.68 -0.14 13.75
C ALA A 48 -6.18 -0.04 14.08
N LEU A 49 -5.36 -0.44 13.12
CA LEU A 49 -3.91 -0.36 13.13
C LEU A 49 -3.44 0.75 12.19
N THR A 50 -2.28 1.32 12.50
CA THR A 50 -1.51 2.10 11.52
C THR A 50 -0.20 1.38 11.30
N ILE A 51 -0.05 0.75 10.15
CA ILE A 51 1.11 -0.06 9.76
C ILE A 51 1.94 0.76 8.78
N ASP A 52 3.10 1.23 9.21
CA ASP A 52 4.01 2.03 8.40
C ASP A 52 5.25 1.23 8.00
N LEU A 53 5.34 0.86 6.72
CA LEU A 53 6.48 0.11 6.18
C LEU A 53 7.73 0.97 5.98
N ASN A 54 7.65 2.30 6.09
CA ASN A 54 8.83 3.18 6.09
C ASN A 54 9.60 3.14 7.42
N GLY A 55 9.07 2.42 8.42
CA GLY A 55 9.67 2.24 9.74
C GLY A 55 9.76 3.53 10.56
N GLN A 56 9.00 4.57 10.19
CA GLN A 56 9.00 5.86 10.90
C GLN A 56 8.12 5.82 12.14
N HIS A 57 7.13 4.93 12.16
CA HIS A 57 6.13 4.86 13.21
C HIS A 57 6.03 3.48 13.88
N ALA A 58 5.73 3.50 15.17
CA ALA A 58 5.29 2.30 15.88
C ALA A 58 3.84 1.98 15.49
N VAL A 59 3.57 0.71 15.18
CA VAL A 59 2.23 0.18 15.03
C VAL A 59 1.56 0.14 16.39
N LYS A 60 0.61 1.05 16.59
CA LYS A 60 -0.19 1.14 17.82
C LYS A 60 -1.34 0.14 17.75
N THR A 61 -1.35 -0.84 18.66
CA THR A 61 -2.36 -1.91 18.62
C THR A 61 -3.41 -1.82 19.72
N GLY A 62 -3.20 -0.89 20.68
CA GLY A 62 -4.00 -0.81 21.91
C GLY A 62 -3.75 -1.97 22.90
N SER A 63 -2.91 -2.93 22.51
CA SER A 63 -2.41 -4.05 23.31
C SER A 63 -0.87 -4.06 23.22
N GLY A 64 -0.27 -2.89 23.37
CA GLY A 64 1.17 -2.64 23.18
C GLY A 64 1.49 -2.10 21.80
N ASP A 65 2.78 -1.80 21.61
CA ASP A 65 3.28 -1.13 20.42
C ASP A 65 4.37 -1.96 19.75
N PHE A 66 4.32 -2.04 18.42
CA PHE A 66 5.36 -2.70 17.63
C PHE A 66 6.14 -1.66 16.83
N HIS A 67 7.45 -1.60 17.01
CA HIS A 67 8.34 -0.89 16.09
C HIS A 67 8.77 -1.89 15.02
N ILE A 68 8.30 -1.67 13.79
CA ILE A 68 8.55 -2.56 12.66
C ILE A 68 9.57 -1.90 11.73
N ARG A 69 10.43 -2.70 11.11
CA ARG A 69 11.44 -2.24 10.16
C ARG A 69 11.83 -3.38 9.23
N ASN A 70 12.26 -3.02 8.02
CA ASN A 70 12.71 -3.95 6.98
C ASN A 70 11.65 -5.04 6.69
N PHE A 71 10.39 -4.64 6.55
CA PHE A 71 9.34 -5.50 6.01
C PHE A 71 8.87 -4.90 4.69
N GLU A 72 8.72 -5.72 3.67
CA GLU A 72 8.24 -5.29 2.35
C GLU A 72 6.73 -5.48 2.20
N ASN A 73 6.13 -6.36 2.99
CA ASN A 73 4.70 -6.70 2.88
C ASN A 73 3.98 -6.55 4.23
N ALA A 74 2.72 -6.13 4.18
CA ALA A 74 1.89 -5.96 5.36
C ALA A 74 0.50 -6.56 5.14
N MET A 75 0.04 -7.30 6.15
CA MET A 75 -1.35 -7.74 6.27
C MET A 75 -1.92 -7.24 7.58
N GLY A 76 -3.05 -6.55 7.49
CA GLY A 76 -3.78 -5.95 8.60
C GLY A 76 -4.44 -6.98 9.53
N GLY A 77 -5.47 -6.52 10.22
CA GLY A 77 -6.37 -7.33 11.02
C GLY A 77 -7.83 -7.04 10.63
N SER A 78 -8.77 -7.31 11.53
CA SER A 78 -10.21 -7.04 11.26
C SER A 78 -10.65 -5.60 11.57
N GLY A 79 -9.69 -4.68 11.50
CA GLY A 79 -9.79 -3.32 12.02
C GLY A 79 -10.39 -2.33 11.02
N LYS A 80 -9.78 -1.15 10.97
CA LYS A 80 -9.98 -0.14 9.93
C LYS A 80 -8.59 0.42 9.74
N ASP A 81 -7.80 -0.39 9.08
CA ASP A 81 -6.36 -0.30 9.14
C ASP A 81 -5.86 0.71 8.11
N THR A 82 -4.84 1.44 8.49
CA THR A 82 -4.11 2.34 7.61
C THR A 82 -2.77 1.70 7.34
N ILE A 83 -2.52 1.35 6.08
CA ILE A 83 -1.29 0.69 5.65
C ILE A 83 -0.53 1.66 4.75
N ILE A 84 0.63 2.13 5.23
CA ILE A 84 1.49 3.10 4.53
C ILE A 84 2.59 2.31 3.82
N ALA A 85 2.58 2.37 2.49
CA ALA A 85 3.54 1.72 1.62
C ALA A 85 4.94 2.34 1.75
N SER A 86 5.98 1.54 1.51
CA SER A 86 7.36 2.01 1.42
C SER A 86 7.73 2.34 -0.03
N GLY A 87 8.97 2.78 -0.29
CA GLY A 87 9.47 2.95 -1.65
C GLY A 87 9.82 1.63 -2.36
N ASP A 88 9.74 0.50 -1.67
CA ASP A 88 9.92 -0.84 -2.24
C ASP A 88 8.61 -1.37 -2.81
N VAL A 89 8.67 -2.38 -3.67
CA VAL A 89 7.47 -3.02 -4.20
C VAL A 89 6.80 -3.83 -3.09
N ASN A 90 5.61 -3.40 -2.67
CA ASN A 90 4.89 -4.02 -1.56
C ASN A 90 3.77 -4.97 -2.03
N VAL A 91 3.49 -5.97 -1.18
CA VAL A 91 2.24 -6.76 -1.21
C VAL A 91 1.45 -6.44 0.05
N LEU A 92 0.24 -5.91 -0.13
CA LEU A 92 -0.58 -5.33 0.93
C LEU A 92 -1.94 -6.04 1.01
N SER A 93 -2.43 -6.26 2.24
CA SER A 93 -3.76 -6.76 2.54
C SER A 93 -4.35 -5.99 3.72
N GLY A 94 -5.56 -5.49 3.59
CA GLY A 94 -6.29 -4.84 4.69
C GLY A 94 -6.85 -5.86 5.70
N ASP A 95 -7.17 -7.06 5.21
CA ASP A 95 -8.03 -8.07 5.81
C ASP A 95 -9.50 -7.59 5.92
N GLU A 96 -10.17 -7.70 7.07
CA GLU A 96 -11.56 -7.24 7.20
C GLU A 96 -11.59 -5.79 7.66
N GLY A 97 -12.55 -5.01 7.17
CA GLY A 97 -12.72 -3.63 7.62
C GLY A 97 -12.65 -2.61 6.51
N ALA A 98 -12.82 -1.34 6.87
CA ALA A 98 -12.76 -0.24 5.93
C ALA A 98 -11.35 0.34 5.95
N ASP A 99 -10.48 -0.23 5.12
CA ASP A 99 -9.04 0.00 5.19
C ASP A 99 -8.58 1.11 4.25
N THR A 100 -7.43 1.70 4.54
CA THR A 100 -6.82 2.76 3.72
C THR A 100 -5.39 2.39 3.38
N PHE A 101 -5.13 2.19 2.08
CA PHE A 101 -3.80 1.98 1.52
C PHE A 101 -3.21 3.32 1.11
N VAL A 102 -2.17 3.78 1.83
CA VAL A 102 -1.58 5.11 1.67
C VAL A 102 -0.28 5.01 0.90
N PHE A 103 -0.15 5.83 -0.13
CA PHE A 103 1.07 5.96 -0.92
C PHE A 103 1.54 7.41 -0.92
N GLU A 104 2.62 7.70 -0.19
CA GLU A 104 3.04 9.08 0.05
C GLU A 104 3.89 9.69 -1.07
N THR A 105 4.44 8.86 -1.95
CA THR A 105 5.30 9.30 -3.06
C THR A 105 5.04 8.50 -4.33
N ARG A 106 5.43 9.05 -5.49
CA ARG A 106 5.40 8.33 -6.78
C ARG A 106 6.12 6.98 -6.70
N THR A 107 7.27 6.93 -6.02
CA THR A 107 8.06 5.70 -5.88
C THR A 107 7.31 4.67 -5.04
N ALA A 108 6.67 5.11 -3.95
CA ALA A 108 5.87 4.22 -3.11
C ALA A 108 4.62 3.68 -3.81
N ALA A 109 4.08 4.41 -4.79
CA ALA A 109 2.91 4.01 -5.57
C ALA A 109 3.25 3.15 -6.80
N ASN A 110 4.43 2.52 -6.88
CA ASN A 110 4.90 1.91 -8.12
C ASN A 110 5.33 0.43 -7.97
N GLY A 111 4.50 -0.44 -8.54
CA GLY A 111 4.73 -1.88 -8.63
C GLY A 111 3.95 -2.69 -7.59
N ASP A 112 3.27 -2.01 -6.67
CA ASP A 112 2.57 -2.60 -5.53
C ASP A 112 1.37 -3.46 -5.92
N ARG A 113 1.03 -4.38 -5.02
CA ARG A 113 -0.15 -5.22 -5.13
C ARG A 113 -1.00 -5.19 -3.87
N ILE A 114 -2.27 -4.84 -4.02
CA ILE A 114 -3.31 -4.95 -2.99
C ILE A 114 -4.11 -6.22 -3.25
N LEU A 115 -4.21 -7.10 -2.27
CA LEU A 115 -4.77 -8.45 -2.45
C LEU A 115 -6.29 -8.52 -2.29
N ASP A 116 -6.89 -7.63 -1.50
CA ASP A 116 -8.24 -7.82 -0.95
C ASP A 116 -9.15 -6.58 -1.02
N PHE A 117 -8.77 -5.55 -1.79
CA PHE A 117 -9.52 -4.29 -1.86
C PHE A 117 -11.04 -4.47 -2.04
N SER A 118 -11.80 -3.91 -1.11
CA SER A 118 -13.24 -4.13 -0.93
C SER A 118 -14.03 -2.82 -0.99
N GLN A 119 -14.68 -2.57 -2.12
CA GLN A 119 -15.64 -1.45 -2.25
C GLN A 119 -16.86 -1.63 -1.32
N THR A 120 -17.17 -2.87 -0.92
CA THR A 120 -18.26 -3.20 0.01
C THR A 120 -17.95 -2.77 1.43
N GLU A 121 -16.72 -2.99 1.90
CA GLU A 121 -16.26 -2.55 3.21
C GLU A 121 -15.86 -1.07 3.22
N LYS A 122 -15.67 -0.51 2.02
CA LYS A 122 -15.37 0.89 1.72
C LYS A 122 -13.90 1.22 1.89
N ASP A 123 -13.05 0.32 1.43
CA ASP A 123 -11.62 0.57 1.33
C ASP A 123 -11.32 1.79 0.48
N ARG A 124 -10.15 2.36 0.73
CA ARG A 124 -9.65 3.56 0.06
C ARG A 124 -8.19 3.41 -0.32
N ILE A 125 -7.84 4.03 -1.44
CA ILE A 125 -6.46 4.28 -1.84
C ILE A 125 -6.19 5.76 -1.68
N ASP A 126 -5.23 6.11 -0.83
CA ASP A 126 -4.83 7.49 -0.57
C ASP A 126 -3.58 7.84 -1.38
N LEU A 127 -3.74 8.81 -2.28
CA LEU A 127 -2.70 9.37 -3.15
C LEU A 127 -2.55 10.88 -2.92
N SER A 128 -3.21 11.44 -1.89
CA SER A 128 -3.32 12.88 -1.66
C SER A 128 -1.99 13.56 -1.33
N ALA A 129 -1.00 12.78 -0.90
CA ALA A 129 0.36 13.24 -0.61
C ALA A 129 1.23 13.37 -1.88
N ILE A 130 0.85 12.75 -3.00
CA ILE A 130 1.61 12.79 -4.25
C ILE A 130 1.24 14.06 -5.01
N ASP A 131 2.24 14.88 -5.32
CA ASP A 131 2.05 16.01 -6.24
C ASP A 131 1.79 15.50 -7.66
N ALA A 132 0.54 15.68 -8.11
CA ALA A 132 0.08 15.16 -9.38
C ALA A 132 0.62 15.94 -10.59
N ASN A 133 1.31 17.08 -10.41
CA ASN A 133 1.83 17.84 -11.56
C ASN A 133 3.22 18.43 -11.32
N THR A 134 4.23 17.70 -11.79
CA THR A 134 5.65 18.09 -11.72
C THR A 134 6.02 19.38 -12.47
N LYS A 135 5.12 19.91 -13.30
CA LYS A 135 5.31 21.16 -14.07
C LYS A 135 4.77 22.39 -13.35
N ALA A 136 4.07 22.22 -12.22
CA ALA A 136 3.54 23.30 -11.41
C ALA A 136 4.16 23.27 -10.01
N GLY A 137 4.07 24.39 -9.29
CA GLY A 137 4.51 24.47 -7.89
C GLY A 137 3.34 24.23 -6.93
N GLY A 138 3.62 23.70 -5.74
CA GLY A 138 2.62 23.36 -4.73
C GLY A 138 2.33 21.86 -4.71
N GLY A 139 1.20 21.44 -4.16
CA GLY A 139 0.71 20.06 -4.26
C GLY A 139 -0.60 20.02 -5.05
N GLN A 140 -0.63 19.32 -6.17
CA GLN A 140 -1.82 19.18 -7.00
C GLN A 140 -2.47 17.82 -6.78
N ALA A 141 -3.81 17.82 -6.65
CA ALA A 141 -4.60 16.61 -6.62
C ALA A 141 -4.72 15.98 -8.02
N PHE A 142 -4.83 14.66 -8.10
CA PHE A 142 -5.16 13.98 -9.35
C PHE A 142 -6.61 14.24 -9.79
N ALA A 143 -6.81 14.35 -11.10
CA ALA A 143 -8.10 14.23 -11.76
C ALA A 143 -8.35 12.76 -12.13
N PHE A 144 -9.32 12.12 -11.47
CA PHE A 144 -9.73 10.76 -11.84
C PHE A 144 -10.54 10.74 -13.14
N ILE A 145 -9.96 10.17 -14.20
CA ILE A 145 -10.55 10.07 -15.55
C ILE A 145 -11.16 8.70 -15.85
N GLY A 146 -11.23 7.80 -14.86
CA GLY A 146 -11.82 6.47 -15.02
C GLY A 146 -11.02 5.58 -15.97
N LYS A 147 -11.68 5.02 -16.99
CA LYS A 147 -11.06 4.14 -18.01
C LYS A 147 -10.53 4.90 -19.24
N ALA A 148 -10.68 6.22 -19.29
CA ALA A 148 -10.16 7.00 -20.41
C ALA A 148 -8.64 6.83 -20.53
N ALA A 149 -8.12 6.94 -21.76
CA ALA A 149 -6.69 7.10 -21.97
C ALA A 149 -6.22 8.45 -21.41
N PHE A 150 -4.94 8.56 -21.08
CA PHE A 150 -4.35 9.85 -20.73
C PHE A 150 -4.48 10.84 -21.89
N HIS A 151 -4.59 12.12 -21.56
CA HIS A 151 -4.82 13.20 -22.51
C HIS A 151 -3.56 14.06 -22.75
N ASP A 152 -2.37 13.51 -22.51
CA ASP A 152 -1.09 14.22 -22.51
C ASP A 152 -1.09 15.44 -21.56
N LYS A 153 -1.68 15.24 -20.36
CA LYS A 153 -1.82 16.23 -19.30
C LYS A 153 -1.36 15.65 -17.98
N ALA A 154 -0.50 16.39 -17.29
CA ALA A 154 -0.11 16.04 -15.94
C ALA A 154 -1.32 16.12 -15.00
N GLY A 155 -1.34 15.25 -14.01
CA GLY A 155 -2.35 15.23 -12.96
C GLY A 155 -3.50 14.30 -13.26
N GLU A 156 -3.35 13.33 -14.15
CA GLU A 156 -4.42 12.39 -14.49
C GLU A 156 -4.23 11.06 -13.77
N LEU A 157 -5.32 10.53 -13.21
CA LEU A 157 -5.39 9.20 -12.61
C LEU A 157 -6.45 8.37 -13.33
N ARG A 158 -6.06 7.19 -13.78
CA ARG A 158 -6.95 6.26 -14.51
C ARG A 158 -6.81 4.84 -13.97
N TYR A 159 -7.66 3.96 -14.49
CA TYR A 159 -7.49 2.53 -14.29
C TYR A 159 -7.77 1.72 -15.55
N GLU A 160 -7.25 0.50 -15.59
CA GLU A 160 -7.62 -0.54 -16.54
C GLU A 160 -7.87 -1.87 -15.82
N VAL A 161 -8.65 -2.76 -16.44
CA VAL A 161 -8.80 -4.15 -15.96
C VAL A 161 -8.14 -5.06 -16.98
N LYS A 162 -7.17 -5.86 -16.54
CA LYS A 162 -6.36 -6.70 -17.41
C LYS A 162 -6.02 -8.02 -16.73
N SER A 163 -6.38 -9.12 -17.38
CA SER A 163 -6.06 -10.49 -16.92
C SER A 163 -6.56 -10.85 -15.52
N GLY A 164 -7.68 -10.29 -15.08
CA GLY A 164 -8.22 -10.51 -13.73
C GLY A 164 -7.88 -9.40 -12.74
N ASP A 165 -6.83 -8.62 -13.00
CA ASP A 165 -6.35 -7.54 -12.14
C ASP A 165 -6.95 -6.18 -12.53
N THR A 166 -7.04 -5.28 -11.56
CA THR A 166 -7.27 -3.85 -11.79
C THR A 166 -5.97 -3.07 -11.60
N ARG A 167 -5.55 -2.31 -12.61
CA ARG A 167 -4.33 -1.50 -12.56
C ARG A 167 -4.68 -0.03 -12.50
N ILE A 168 -4.28 0.65 -11.44
CA ILE A 168 -4.41 2.08 -11.24
C ILE A 168 -3.13 2.73 -11.72
N GLN A 169 -3.24 3.80 -12.51
CA GLN A 169 -2.10 4.45 -13.17
C GLN A 169 -2.24 5.96 -13.07
N GLY A 170 -1.16 6.64 -12.70
CA GLY A 170 -1.09 8.10 -12.69
C GLY A 170 -0.05 8.63 -13.68
N ASP A 171 -0.36 9.76 -14.32
CA ASP A 171 0.54 10.56 -15.15
C ASP A 171 0.76 11.90 -14.44
N ILE A 172 1.96 12.12 -13.89
CA ILE A 172 2.34 13.33 -13.14
C ILE A 172 3.18 14.30 -13.97
N ASN A 173 3.65 13.86 -15.14
CA ASN A 173 4.54 14.63 -15.98
C ASN A 173 3.83 15.11 -17.27
N GLY A 174 2.69 14.52 -17.63
CA GLY A 174 1.86 14.88 -18.77
C GLY A 174 2.40 14.44 -20.12
N ASP A 175 3.09 13.30 -20.20
CA ASP A 175 3.58 12.70 -21.44
C ASP A 175 2.63 11.62 -22.00
N GLY A 176 1.49 11.38 -21.34
CA GLY A 176 0.52 10.38 -21.77
C GLY A 176 0.92 8.95 -21.40
N ALA A 177 2.00 8.76 -20.63
CA ALA A 177 2.43 7.49 -20.08
C ALA A 177 2.18 7.42 -18.57
N ALA A 178 2.06 6.20 -18.05
CA ALA A 178 1.95 6.00 -16.62
C ALA A 178 3.31 6.22 -15.94
N ASP A 179 3.39 7.15 -14.99
CA ASP A 179 4.56 7.41 -14.16
C ASP A 179 4.67 6.47 -12.95
N PHE A 180 3.55 5.86 -12.56
CA PHE A 180 3.45 4.79 -11.56
C PHE A 180 2.28 3.85 -11.85
N THR A 181 2.27 2.66 -11.24
CA THR A 181 1.16 1.71 -11.32
C THR A 181 0.99 0.91 -10.04
N ILE A 182 -0.24 0.90 -9.49
CA ILE A 182 -0.66 0.05 -8.37
C ILE A 182 -1.61 -1.01 -8.92
N THR A 183 -1.46 -2.27 -8.49
CA THR A 183 -2.33 -3.35 -8.91
C THR A 183 -3.24 -3.83 -7.78
N ILE A 184 -4.52 -4.07 -8.06
CA ILE A 184 -5.45 -4.78 -7.19
C ILE A 184 -5.67 -6.16 -7.80
N ASP A 185 -5.55 -7.22 -6.99
CA ASP A 185 -5.79 -8.63 -7.37
C ASP A 185 -7.29 -8.96 -7.46
N ALA A 186 -8.03 -8.11 -8.17
CA ALA A 186 -9.45 -8.26 -8.44
C ALA A 186 -9.86 -7.43 -9.66
N SER A 187 -10.89 -7.90 -10.37
CA SER A 187 -11.49 -7.17 -11.49
C SER A 187 -12.58 -6.23 -10.99
N LEU A 188 -12.23 -4.96 -10.78
CA LEU A 188 -13.09 -3.96 -10.18
C LEU A 188 -13.49 -2.86 -11.17
N THR A 189 -14.62 -2.23 -10.90
CA THR A 189 -15.01 -0.96 -11.53
C THR A 189 -14.79 0.15 -10.51
N LEU A 190 -13.64 0.80 -10.59
CA LEU A 190 -13.28 1.88 -9.67
C LEU A 190 -14.05 3.17 -9.98
N LYS A 191 -14.35 3.92 -8.93
CA LYS A 191 -15.01 5.24 -8.96
C LYS A 191 -14.16 6.24 -8.19
N SER A 192 -14.36 7.53 -8.44
CA SER A 192 -13.62 8.59 -7.73
C SER A 192 -13.73 8.46 -6.20
N GLY A 193 -14.85 7.98 -5.69
CA GLY A 193 -15.04 7.76 -4.25
C GLY A 193 -14.23 6.61 -3.65
N ASP A 194 -13.46 5.84 -4.43
CA ASP A 194 -12.53 4.83 -3.93
C ASP A 194 -11.14 5.42 -3.61
N PHE A 195 -10.94 6.70 -3.94
CA PHE A 195 -9.66 7.38 -3.78
C PHE A 195 -9.76 8.58 -2.84
N LEU A 196 -8.65 8.89 -2.17
CA LEU A 196 -8.38 10.19 -1.54
C LEU A 196 -7.31 10.88 -2.39
N LEU A 197 -7.63 12.03 -2.98
CA LEU A 197 -6.82 12.75 -3.98
C LEU A 197 -6.59 14.20 -3.57
#